data_AF-A0A1D9QAN1-F1
#
_entry.id   AF-A0A1D9QAN1-F1
#
_cell.length_a   1.000
_cell.length_b   1.000
_cell.length_c   1.000
_cell.angle_alpha   90.00
_cell.angle_beta   90.00
_cell.angle_gamma   90.00
#
_symmetry.space_group_name_H-M   'P 1'
#
loop_
_entity.id
_entity.type
_entity.pdbx_description
1 polymer ?
#
loop_
_entity_poly.entity_id
_entity_poly.type
_entity_poly.pdbx_seq_one_letter_code
_entity_poly.pdbx_strand_id
1 'polypeptide(L)'
;MQPLTLMVLFLASTSFAVITTTPARKAAVARVASPKRLSPANPPTANDVKNSLDNWATSVNTVNAYLDDPNNSTKLKTAIAFARDEPIQLATLMKTPNLSPAGIKSAKVLMANFPSIVSNLQNVYTGVMTTQDATMAVNFNRCCTVLPNIGSLWAAATNATRVKDTLPPNLEAQCGMMSCNVGVSGVQAQAQAASNVTGSAMASGVARAK
;
A
#
# COMPACT_ATOMS: atom_id res chain seq x y z
N MET A 1 37.11 -61.21 10.61
CA MET A 1 38.45 -60.88 10.09
C MET A 1 38.35 -59.58 9.31
N GLN A 2 38.86 -58.47 9.87
CA GLN A 2 39.29 -57.29 9.09
C GLN A 2 40.66 -57.56 8.49
N PRO A 3 41.02 -56.86 7.39
CA PRO A 3 41.99 -55.75 7.46
C PRO A 3 41.45 -54.52 6.67
N LEU A 4 41.64 -53.22 6.99
CA LEU A 4 42.68 -52.39 7.62
C LEU A 4 43.85 -51.99 6.70
N THR A 5 43.71 -50.87 5.96
CA THR A 5 44.75 -49.85 5.65
C THR A 5 44.08 -48.64 4.94
N LEU A 6 44.01 -47.42 5.50
CA LEU A 6 45.00 -46.30 5.51
C LEU A 6 45.34 -45.81 4.08
N MET A 7 45.41 -44.53 3.68
CA MET A 7 45.81 -43.30 4.38
C MET A 7 45.61 -42.04 3.46
N VAL A 8 45.05 -40.96 4.01
CA VAL A 8 45.38 -39.51 3.86
C VAL A 8 45.38 -38.81 2.47
N LEU A 9 44.61 -37.71 2.36
CA LEU A 9 45.18 -36.38 2.06
C LEU A 9 44.33 -35.24 2.65
N PHE A 10 44.97 -34.44 3.50
CA PHE A 10 44.49 -33.16 4.02
C PHE A 10 44.60 -32.07 2.95
N LEU A 11 43.51 -31.33 2.71
CA LEU A 11 43.58 -29.94 2.23
C LEU A 11 42.58 -29.12 3.06
N ALA A 12 43.10 -28.51 4.13
CA ALA A 12 42.40 -27.45 4.84
C ALA A 12 42.44 -26.18 3.98
N SER A 13 41.32 -25.82 3.37
CA SER A 13 41.17 -24.54 2.68
C SER A 13 40.87 -23.45 3.68
N THR A 14 41.90 -22.73 4.16
CA THR A 14 41.73 -21.48 4.89
C THR A 14 41.42 -20.35 3.91
N SER A 15 40.13 -20.10 3.67
CA SER A 15 39.71 -18.90 2.95
C SER A 15 39.78 -17.69 3.89
N PHE A 16 40.68 -16.77 3.58
CA PHE A 16 40.80 -15.47 4.23
C PHE A 16 39.48 -14.69 4.10
N ALA A 17 38.84 -14.38 5.23
CA ALA A 17 37.77 -13.39 5.26
C ALA A 17 38.40 -12.00 5.07
N VAL A 18 38.21 -11.41 3.89
CA VAL A 18 38.51 -10.00 3.66
C VAL A 18 37.53 -9.18 4.50
N ILE A 19 38.04 -8.61 5.60
CA ILE A 19 37.32 -7.58 6.34
C ILE A 19 37.47 -6.29 5.52
N THR A 20 36.53 -6.04 4.62
CA THR A 20 36.33 -4.70 4.08
C THR A 20 35.80 -3.83 5.21
N THR A 21 36.70 -3.09 5.86
CA THR A 21 36.34 -1.98 6.73
C THR A 21 35.67 -0.91 5.88
N THR A 22 34.35 -1.03 5.73
CA THR A 22 33.54 0.04 5.15
C THR A 22 33.68 1.24 6.09
N PRO A 23 34.13 2.42 5.62
CA PRO A 23 34.16 3.59 6.47
C PRO A 23 32.73 3.84 6.97
N ALA A 24 32.59 3.94 8.30
CA ALA A 24 31.34 4.28 8.95
C ALA A 24 30.81 5.57 8.33
N ARG A 25 29.83 5.42 7.42
CA ARG A 25 29.10 6.52 6.82
C ARG A 25 28.43 7.21 8.00
N LYS A 26 28.86 8.43 8.33
CA LYS A 26 28.17 9.28 9.32
C LYS A 26 26.68 9.18 9.02
N ALA A 27 25.93 8.59 9.95
CA ALA A 27 24.48 8.50 9.84
C ALA A 27 23.99 9.94 9.74
N ALA A 28 23.67 10.40 8.53
CA ALA A 28 22.94 11.63 8.36
C ALA A 28 21.69 11.44 9.19
N VAL A 29 21.48 12.31 10.19
CA VAL A 29 20.23 12.38 10.92
C VAL A 29 19.17 12.65 9.86
N ALA A 30 18.50 11.59 9.42
CA ALA A 30 17.49 11.68 8.39
C ALA A 30 16.43 12.60 8.97
N ARG A 31 16.31 13.82 8.44
CA ARG A 31 15.19 14.69 8.78
C ARG A 31 13.94 13.88 8.50
N VAL A 32 13.10 13.75 9.52
CA VAL A 32 11.75 13.17 9.37
C VAL A 32 11.10 13.94 8.24
N ALA A 33 10.78 13.25 7.14
CA ALA A 33 10.09 13.87 6.02
C ALA A 33 8.80 14.50 6.56
N SER A 34 8.38 15.64 6.01
CA SER A 34 7.10 16.25 6.34
C SER A 34 6.19 16.18 5.12
N PRO A 35 4.87 15.91 5.30
CA PRO A 35 3.95 15.88 4.18
C PRO A 35 3.97 17.23 3.44
N LYS A 36 4.08 17.19 2.12
CA LYS A 36 4.19 18.39 1.29
C LYS A 36 2.78 18.80 0.85
N ARG A 37 2.30 19.91 1.40
CA ARG A 37 1.01 20.50 1.01
C ARG A 37 0.97 20.75 -0.50
N LEU A 38 0.03 20.12 -1.19
CA LEU A 38 -0.22 20.34 -2.61
C LEU A 38 -1.30 21.43 -2.79
N SER A 39 -1.13 22.25 -3.82
CA SER A 39 -2.12 23.24 -4.26
C SER A 39 -2.22 23.18 -5.79
N PRO A 40 -2.76 22.08 -6.35
CA PRO A 40 -2.75 21.84 -7.79
C PRO A 40 -3.68 22.80 -8.54
N ALA A 41 -3.36 23.06 -9.81
CA ALA A 41 -4.30 23.74 -10.72
C ALA A 41 -5.56 22.88 -10.99
N ASN A 42 -6.59 23.49 -11.60
CA ASN A 42 -7.80 22.79 -12.02
C ASN A 42 -8.14 23.12 -13.50
N PRO A 43 -7.92 22.18 -14.45
CA PRO A 43 -7.34 20.86 -14.25
C PRO A 43 -5.85 20.91 -13.85
N PRO A 44 -5.32 19.85 -13.20
CA PRO A 44 -3.91 19.76 -12.83
C PRO A 44 -2.99 19.85 -14.05
N THR A 45 -1.88 20.57 -13.89
CA THR A 45 -0.81 20.62 -14.88
C THR A 45 0.06 19.35 -14.84
N ALA A 46 0.91 19.14 -15.84
CA ALA A 46 1.90 18.06 -15.81
C ALA A 46 2.83 18.16 -14.58
N ASN A 47 3.17 19.37 -14.14
CA ASN A 47 3.95 19.58 -12.91
C ASN A 47 3.17 19.21 -11.65
N ASP A 48 1.86 19.47 -11.60
CA ASP A 48 1.02 19.05 -10.48
C ASP A 48 0.93 17.54 -10.39
N VAL A 49 0.81 16.86 -11.54
CA VAL A 49 0.83 15.40 -11.61
C VAL A 49 2.18 14.86 -11.17
N LYS A 50 3.30 15.38 -11.69
CA LYS A 50 4.64 14.96 -11.27
C LYS A 50 4.85 15.12 -9.76
N ASN A 51 4.52 16.30 -9.22
CA ASN A 51 4.62 16.57 -7.78
C ASN A 51 3.77 15.61 -6.95
N SER A 52 2.57 15.26 -7.44
CA SER A 52 1.68 14.30 -6.75
C SER A 52 2.27 12.90 -6.74
N LEU A 53 2.86 12.45 -7.86
CA LEU A 53 3.53 11.16 -7.97
C LEU A 53 4.76 11.09 -7.04
N ASP A 54 5.63 12.11 -7.06
CA ASP A 54 6.82 12.20 -6.18
C ASP A 54 6.42 12.19 -4.69
N ASN A 55 5.39 12.97 -4.32
CA ASN A 55 4.87 13.02 -2.96
C ASN A 55 4.26 11.67 -2.54
N TRP A 56 3.60 10.98 -3.45
CA TRP A 56 3.06 9.65 -3.20
C TRP A 56 4.16 8.64 -2.93
N ALA A 57 5.21 8.62 -3.75
CA ALA A 57 6.34 7.75 -3.52
C ALA A 57 6.97 8.00 -2.13
N THR A 58 7.09 9.26 -1.74
CA THR A 58 7.56 9.66 -0.40
C THR A 58 6.61 9.18 0.71
N SER A 59 5.30 9.30 0.50
CA SER A 59 4.27 8.88 1.46
C SER A 59 4.31 7.38 1.67
N VAL A 60 4.37 6.61 0.57
CA VAL A 60 4.48 5.16 0.62
C VAL A 60 5.74 4.74 1.35
N ASN A 61 6.92 5.26 0.97
CA ASN A 61 8.17 4.91 1.64
C ASN A 61 8.15 5.23 3.14
N THR A 62 7.48 6.32 3.54
CA THR A 62 7.38 6.71 4.96
C THR A 62 6.45 5.79 5.74
N VAL A 63 5.32 5.39 5.15
CA VAL A 63 4.41 4.39 5.74
C VAL A 63 5.12 3.03 5.84
N ASN A 64 5.82 2.62 4.78
CA ASN A 64 6.60 1.37 4.75
C ASN A 64 7.66 1.35 5.87
N ALA A 65 8.36 2.46 6.10
CA ALA A 65 9.38 2.55 7.14
C ALA A 65 8.83 2.33 8.56
N TYR A 66 7.55 2.66 8.80
CA TYR A 66 6.84 2.29 10.02
C TYR A 66 6.44 0.81 10.01
N LEU A 67 5.91 0.30 8.90
CA LEU A 67 5.47 -1.11 8.80
C LEU A 67 6.64 -2.11 8.94
N ASP A 68 7.86 -1.71 8.58
CA ASP A 68 9.09 -2.46 8.80
C ASP A 68 9.57 -2.47 10.27
N ASP A 69 9.08 -1.52 11.09
CA ASP A 69 9.44 -1.34 12.50
C ASP A 69 8.21 -0.80 13.29
N PRO A 70 7.16 -1.63 13.43
CA PRO A 70 5.84 -1.15 13.85
C PRO A 70 5.77 -0.79 15.34
N ASN A 71 6.80 -1.10 16.13
CA ASN A 71 6.90 -0.71 17.53
C ASN A 71 7.45 0.72 17.72
N ASN A 72 7.82 1.40 16.62
CA ASN A 72 8.40 2.73 16.67
C ASN A 72 7.32 3.83 16.65
N SER A 73 6.96 4.32 17.84
CA SER A 73 5.92 5.35 18.02
C SER A 73 6.20 6.68 17.31
N THR A 74 7.48 7.02 17.07
CA THR A 74 7.86 8.22 16.30
C THR A 74 7.54 8.03 14.82
N LYS A 75 7.86 6.85 14.28
CA LYS A 75 7.50 6.49 12.91
C LYS A 75 5.98 6.37 12.72
N LEU A 76 5.24 5.89 13.73
CA LEU A 76 3.77 5.82 13.68
C LEU A 76 3.13 7.19 13.45
N LYS A 77 3.52 8.20 14.24
CA LYS A 77 3.00 9.58 14.08
C LYS A 77 3.28 10.13 12.68
N THR A 78 4.48 9.85 12.18
CA THR A 78 4.89 10.26 10.82
C THR A 78 4.08 9.52 9.76
N ALA A 79 3.94 8.20 9.87
CA ALA A 79 3.16 7.37 8.96
C ALA A 79 1.69 7.80 8.87
N ILE A 80 1.06 8.15 10.01
CA ILE A 80 -0.31 8.70 10.02
C ILE A 80 -0.40 10.00 9.22
N ALA A 81 0.56 10.90 9.39
CA ALA A 81 0.56 12.18 8.68
C ALA A 81 0.70 11.97 7.16
N PHE A 82 1.59 11.07 6.71
CA PHE A 82 1.75 10.77 5.29
C PHE A 82 0.59 9.96 4.69
N ALA A 83 0.02 9.01 5.43
CA ALA A 83 -1.16 8.26 4.98
C ALA A 83 -2.39 9.19 4.78
N ARG A 84 -2.48 10.29 5.54
CA ARG A 84 -3.51 11.33 5.35
C ARG A 84 -3.28 12.21 4.13
N ASP A 85 -2.04 12.27 3.64
CA ASP A 85 -1.67 13.05 2.46
C ASP A 85 -1.90 12.28 1.14
N GLU A 86 -1.87 10.93 1.18
CA GLU A 86 -2.14 10.06 0.03
C GLU A 86 -3.50 10.38 -0.67
N PRO A 87 -4.63 10.60 0.05
CA PRO A 87 -5.89 11.05 -0.56
C PRO A 87 -5.82 12.39 -1.31
N ILE A 88 -4.97 13.33 -0.88
CA ILE A 88 -4.82 14.64 -1.54
C ILE A 88 -4.10 14.46 -2.87
N GLN A 89 -3.06 13.63 -2.88
CA GLN A 89 -2.32 13.27 -4.07
C GLN A 89 -3.23 12.48 -5.03
N LEU A 90 -4.05 11.55 -4.52
CA LEU A 90 -5.06 10.84 -5.29
C LEU A 90 -6.03 11.81 -5.96
N ALA A 91 -6.58 12.76 -5.21
CA ALA A 91 -7.52 13.74 -5.75
C ALA A 91 -6.91 14.56 -6.90
N THR A 92 -5.60 14.83 -6.85
CA THR A 92 -4.88 15.48 -7.95
C THR A 92 -4.78 14.55 -9.16
N LEU A 93 -4.29 13.33 -8.96
CA LEU A 93 -4.13 12.35 -10.05
C LEU A 93 -5.46 12.05 -10.75
N MET A 94 -6.56 11.97 -10.00
CA MET A 94 -7.90 11.73 -10.53
C MET A 94 -8.44 12.81 -11.45
N LYS A 95 -7.99 14.05 -11.26
CA LYS A 95 -8.40 15.19 -12.08
C LYS A 95 -7.53 15.36 -13.33
N THR A 96 -6.55 14.48 -13.53
CA THR A 96 -5.72 14.46 -14.73
C THR A 96 -6.61 14.33 -15.98
N PRO A 97 -6.54 15.26 -16.93
CA PRO A 97 -7.31 15.15 -18.17
C PRO A 97 -6.94 13.88 -18.94
N ASN A 98 -7.92 13.27 -19.62
CA ASN A 98 -7.70 12.12 -20.52
C ASN A 98 -7.11 10.87 -19.84
N LEU A 99 -7.44 10.62 -18.57
CA LEU A 99 -7.15 9.33 -17.95
C LEU A 99 -7.81 8.19 -18.72
N SER A 100 -7.10 7.07 -18.86
CA SER A 100 -7.66 5.85 -19.41
C SER A 100 -8.78 5.29 -18.52
N PRO A 101 -9.72 4.49 -19.07
CA PRO A 101 -10.75 3.83 -18.26
C PRO A 101 -10.20 2.98 -17.11
N ALA A 102 -9.05 2.32 -17.33
CA ALA A 102 -8.34 1.58 -16.29
C ALA A 102 -7.85 2.49 -15.16
N GLY A 103 -7.24 3.63 -15.50
CA GLY A 103 -6.82 4.63 -14.51
C GLY A 103 -7.98 5.17 -13.68
N ILE A 104 -9.10 5.48 -14.32
CA ILE A 104 -10.33 5.94 -13.64
C ILE A 104 -10.88 4.86 -12.70
N LYS A 105 -10.92 3.60 -13.15
CA LYS A 105 -11.36 2.47 -12.32
C LYS A 105 -10.47 2.32 -11.09
N SER A 106 -9.15 2.33 -11.27
CA SER A 106 -8.20 2.20 -10.17
C SER A 106 -8.27 3.36 -9.18
N ALA A 107 -8.43 4.59 -9.67
CA ALA A 107 -8.68 5.75 -8.83
C ALA A 107 -9.89 5.56 -7.89
N LYS A 108 -11.01 5.06 -8.41
CA LYS A 108 -12.22 4.79 -7.60
C LYS A 108 -11.97 3.75 -6.53
N VAL A 109 -11.25 2.67 -6.87
CA VAL A 109 -10.87 1.64 -5.89
C VAL A 109 -10.00 2.23 -4.78
N LEU A 110 -9.01 3.06 -5.14
CA LEU A 110 -8.13 3.73 -4.18
C LEU A 110 -8.92 4.65 -3.22
N MET A 111 -9.84 5.47 -3.76
CA MET A 111 -10.68 6.34 -2.93
C MET A 111 -11.48 5.57 -1.88
N ALA A 112 -12.02 4.40 -2.24
CA ALA A 112 -12.81 3.58 -1.34
C ALA A 112 -11.97 2.92 -0.22
N ASN A 113 -10.66 2.76 -0.43
CA ASN A 113 -9.80 1.97 0.46
C ASN A 113 -8.90 2.80 1.38
N PHE A 114 -8.45 3.99 0.96
CA PHE A 114 -7.58 4.83 1.78
C PHE A 114 -8.07 5.14 3.20
N PRO A 115 -9.38 5.40 3.44
CA PRO A 115 -9.86 5.63 4.80
C PRO A 115 -9.50 4.50 5.77
N SER A 116 -9.46 3.25 5.31
CA SER A 116 -9.13 2.09 6.16
C SER A 116 -7.67 2.08 6.62
N ILE A 117 -6.73 2.53 5.77
CA ILE A 117 -5.30 2.61 6.12
C ILE A 117 -5.10 3.64 7.23
N VAL A 118 -5.65 4.83 7.04
CA VAL A 118 -5.56 5.91 8.05
C VAL A 118 -6.21 5.47 9.35
N SER A 119 -7.39 4.85 9.29
CA SER A 119 -8.10 4.37 10.47
C SER A 119 -7.31 3.30 11.23
N ASN A 120 -6.71 2.34 10.55
CA ASN A 120 -5.94 1.28 11.21
C ASN A 120 -4.68 1.83 11.90
N LEU A 121 -3.95 2.74 11.24
CA LEU A 121 -2.81 3.42 11.86
C LEU A 121 -3.26 4.26 13.08
N GLN A 122 -4.40 4.94 12.97
CA GLN A 122 -4.95 5.71 14.08
C GLN A 122 -5.37 4.81 15.25
N ASN A 123 -5.94 3.64 14.98
CA ASN A 123 -6.35 2.68 16.01
C ASN A 123 -5.16 2.13 16.81
N VAL A 124 -3.98 1.94 16.18
CA VAL A 124 -2.73 1.66 16.92
C VAL A 124 -2.38 2.83 17.82
N TYR A 125 -2.40 4.03 17.25
CA TYR A 125 -2.01 5.23 17.96
C TYR A 125 -2.86 5.49 19.20
N THR A 126 -4.16 5.19 19.13
CA THR A 126 -5.10 5.33 20.26
C THR A 126 -5.20 4.09 21.14
N GLY A 127 -4.49 3.01 20.82
CA GLY A 127 -4.54 1.75 21.57
C GLY A 127 -5.85 0.96 21.43
N VAL A 128 -6.66 1.27 20.42
CA VAL A 128 -7.92 0.56 20.12
C VAL A 128 -7.65 -0.80 19.45
N MET A 129 -6.54 -0.90 18.72
CA MET A 129 -6.11 -2.11 18.03
C MET A 129 -4.66 -2.42 18.40
N THR A 130 -4.30 -3.71 18.49
CA THR A 130 -2.91 -4.09 18.72
C THR A 130 -2.03 -3.66 17.54
N THR A 131 -0.77 -3.36 17.80
CA THR A 131 0.21 -3.04 16.75
C THR A 131 0.26 -4.13 15.68
N GLN A 132 0.17 -5.40 16.09
CA GLN A 132 0.22 -6.56 15.20
C GLN A 132 -0.99 -6.60 14.25
N ASP A 133 -2.21 -6.51 14.78
CA ASP A 133 -3.44 -6.60 13.98
C ASP A 133 -3.54 -5.45 12.97
N ALA A 134 -3.20 -4.24 13.41
CA ALA A 134 -3.25 -3.07 12.54
C ALA A 134 -2.18 -3.11 11.45
N THR A 135 -0.96 -3.54 11.78
CA THR A 135 0.12 -3.69 10.79
C THR A 135 -0.28 -4.72 9.73
N MET A 136 -0.86 -5.85 10.16
CA MET A 136 -1.38 -6.87 9.24
C MET A 136 -2.50 -6.31 8.35
N ALA A 137 -3.47 -5.59 8.93
CA ALA A 137 -4.57 -5.01 8.17
C ALA A 137 -4.12 -3.93 7.17
N VAL A 138 -3.16 -3.07 7.57
CA VAL A 138 -2.56 -2.06 6.69
C VAL A 138 -1.79 -2.73 5.56
N ASN A 139 -0.91 -3.68 5.87
CA ASN A 139 -0.14 -4.45 4.88
C ASN A 139 -1.07 -5.15 3.89
N PHE A 140 -2.14 -5.80 4.38
CA PHE A 140 -3.12 -6.47 3.54
C PHE A 140 -3.79 -5.49 2.56
N ASN A 141 -4.33 -4.37 3.05
CA ASN A 141 -4.99 -3.40 2.18
C ASN A 141 -4.01 -2.80 1.16
N ARG A 142 -2.80 -2.46 1.62
CA ARG A 142 -1.78 -1.84 0.77
C ARG A 142 -1.30 -2.78 -0.33
N CYS A 143 -0.93 -4.00 0.02
CA CYS A 143 -0.41 -4.97 -0.94
C CYS A 143 -1.49 -5.49 -1.89
N CYS A 144 -2.71 -5.73 -1.41
CA CYS A 144 -3.73 -6.38 -2.23
C CYS A 144 -4.64 -5.41 -2.97
N THR A 145 -4.70 -4.16 -2.55
CA THR A 145 -5.59 -3.16 -3.15
C THR A 145 -4.84 -1.91 -3.59
N VAL A 146 -4.12 -1.24 -2.69
CA VAL A 146 -3.53 0.07 -3.04
C VAL A 146 -2.42 -0.05 -4.08
N LEU A 147 -1.43 -0.89 -3.88
CA LEU A 147 -0.25 -0.98 -4.76
C LEU A 147 -0.60 -1.39 -6.21
N PRO A 148 -1.46 -2.40 -6.47
CA PRO A 148 -1.88 -2.71 -7.83
C PRO A 148 -2.65 -1.57 -8.50
N ASN A 149 -3.55 -0.91 -7.75
CA ASN A 149 -4.38 0.16 -8.33
C ASN A 149 -3.60 1.45 -8.52
N ILE A 150 -2.67 1.80 -7.62
CA ILE A 150 -1.82 2.96 -7.85
C ILE A 150 -0.90 2.74 -9.04
N GLY A 151 -0.37 1.53 -9.28
CA GLY A 151 0.40 1.24 -10.49
C GLY A 151 -0.38 1.54 -11.78
N SER A 152 -1.65 1.13 -11.83
CA SER A 152 -2.53 1.43 -12.97
C SER A 152 -2.87 2.92 -13.11
N LEU A 153 -3.19 3.60 -12.01
CA LEU A 153 -3.44 5.05 -12.02
C LEU A 153 -2.19 5.84 -12.39
N TRP A 154 -1.03 5.44 -11.88
CA TRP A 154 0.27 6.04 -12.14
C TRP A 154 0.57 6.00 -13.64
N ALA A 155 0.52 4.80 -14.24
CA ALA A 155 0.73 4.64 -15.68
C ALA A 155 -0.27 5.46 -16.51
N ALA A 156 -1.54 5.50 -16.11
CA ALA A 156 -2.55 6.31 -16.79
C ALA A 156 -2.25 7.82 -16.70
N ALA A 157 -1.86 8.32 -15.52
CA ALA A 157 -1.57 9.73 -15.29
C ALA A 157 -0.28 10.17 -16.01
N THR A 158 0.79 9.36 -15.96
CA THR A 158 2.04 9.64 -16.69
C THR A 158 1.82 9.63 -18.19
N ASN A 159 1.03 8.68 -18.71
CA ASN A 159 0.71 8.64 -20.14
C ASN A 159 -0.12 9.84 -20.58
N ALA A 160 -1.13 10.23 -19.79
CA ALA A 160 -2.01 11.35 -20.11
C ALA A 160 -1.30 12.72 -20.08
N THR A 161 -0.32 12.89 -19.20
CA THR A 161 0.43 14.15 -19.02
C THR A 161 1.80 14.19 -19.69
N ARG A 162 2.28 13.05 -20.20
CA ARG A 162 3.64 12.86 -20.75
C ARG A 162 4.75 13.16 -19.74
N VAL A 163 4.46 13.04 -18.44
CA VAL A 163 5.49 13.09 -17.38
C VAL A 163 6.37 11.85 -17.50
N LYS A 164 7.68 12.06 -17.67
CA LYS A 164 8.70 11.01 -17.70
C LYS A 164 9.40 10.89 -16.34
N ASP A 165 10.06 9.76 -16.10
CA ASP A 165 11.03 9.54 -15.01
C ASP A 165 10.47 9.46 -13.58
N THR A 166 9.15 9.38 -13.42
CA THR A 166 8.52 9.00 -12.14
C THR A 166 8.29 7.50 -12.09
N LEU A 167 9.16 6.78 -11.37
CA LEU A 167 8.97 5.36 -11.09
C LEU A 167 7.91 5.17 -10.01
N PRO A 168 7.05 4.13 -10.12
CA PRO A 168 6.11 3.80 -9.07
C PRO A 168 6.86 3.49 -7.76
N PRO A 169 6.21 3.68 -6.60
CA PRO A 169 6.83 3.40 -5.31
C PRO A 169 7.28 1.95 -5.19
N ASN A 170 8.34 1.73 -4.39
CA ASN A 170 8.78 0.39 -4.06
C ASN A 170 7.66 -0.38 -3.36
N LEU A 171 7.49 -1.64 -3.75
CA LEU A 171 6.64 -2.56 -3.02
C LEU A 171 7.24 -2.80 -1.64
N GLU A 172 6.38 -2.85 -0.61
CA GLU A 172 6.80 -3.37 0.70
C GLU A 172 7.30 -4.81 0.51
N ALA A 173 8.42 -5.17 1.14
CA ALA A 173 8.94 -6.54 1.08
C ALA A 173 7.88 -7.57 1.55
N GLN A 174 7.02 -7.14 2.48
CA GLN A 174 5.87 -7.89 2.99
C GLN A 174 4.86 -8.28 1.89
N CYS A 175 4.72 -7.48 0.81
CA CYS A 175 3.82 -7.81 -0.29
C CYS A 175 4.26 -9.07 -1.06
N GLY A 176 5.55 -9.39 -1.07
CA GLY A 176 6.07 -10.62 -1.69
C GLY A 176 5.76 -11.89 -0.90
N MET A 177 5.39 -11.75 0.37
CA MET A 177 5.11 -12.87 1.29
C MET A 177 3.61 -13.05 1.58
N MET A 178 2.75 -12.13 1.13
CA MET A 178 1.31 -12.18 1.37
C MET A 178 0.53 -12.73 0.17
N SER A 179 -0.44 -13.59 0.46
CA SER A 179 -1.42 -14.04 -0.53
C SER A 179 -2.66 -13.15 -0.48
N CYS A 180 -2.95 -12.47 -1.58
CA CYS A 180 -4.12 -11.59 -1.70
C CYS A 180 -5.43 -12.35 -1.96
N ASN A 181 -5.39 -13.68 -1.94
CA ASN A 181 -6.57 -14.54 -2.15
C ASN A 181 -7.55 -14.57 -0.96
N VAL A 182 -7.24 -13.93 0.18
CA VAL A 182 -8.00 -14.07 1.44
C VAL A 182 -8.85 -12.85 1.86
N GLY A 183 -9.03 -11.82 1.03
CA GLY A 183 -9.68 -10.57 1.50
C GLY A 183 -10.89 -10.03 0.75
N VAL A 184 -11.69 -10.85 0.08
CA VAL A 184 -12.97 -10.39 -0.54
C VAL A 184 -14.22 -10.87 0.19
N SER A 185 -14.10 -11.59 1.30
CA SER A 185 -15.27 -12.06 2.06
C SER A 185 -16.01 -10.94 2.82
N GLY A 186 -15.44 -9.73 2.93
CA GLY A 186 -16.07 -8.60 3.63
C GLY A 186 -16.89 -7.65 2.75
N VAL A 187 -16.59 -7.56 1.45
CA VAL A 187 -17.25 -6.57 0.56
C VAL A 187 -18.35 -7.22 -0.30
N GLN A 188 -18.25 -8.53 -0.57
CA GLN A 188 -19.33 -9.25 -1.24
C GLN A 188 -20.52 -9.58 -0.30
N ALA A 189 -20.28 -9.66 1.01
CA ALA A 189 -21.33 -9.94 2.00
C ALA A 189 -22.36 -8.80 2.13
N GLN A 190 -21.98 -7.53 1.92
CA GLN A 190 -22.93 -6.41 1.95
C GLN A 190 -23.64 -6.16 0.61
N ALA A 191 -23.07 -6.59 -0.52
CA ALA A 191 -23.74 -6.49 -1.82
C ALA A 191 -24.80 -7.60 -2.03
N GLN A 192 -24.62 -8.78 -1.42
CA GLN A 192 -25.58 -9.88 -1.53
C GLN A 192 -26.71 -9.82 -0.47
N ALA A 193 -26.50 -9.14 0.66
CA ALA A 193 -27.57 -8.93 1.65
C ALA A 193 -28.63 -7.92 1.19
N ALA A 194 -28.28 -6.94 0.34
CA ALA A 194 -29.21 -5.95 -0.17
C ALA A 194 -30.09 -6.44 -1.34
N SER A 195 -29.68 -7.50 -2.07
CA SER A 195 -30.46 -8.06 -3.17
C SER A 195 -31.52 -9.09 -2.75
N ASN A 196 -31.47 -9.61 -1.52
CA ASN A 196 -32.38 -10.67 -1.06
C ASN A 196 -33.57 -10.20 -0.19
N VAL A 197 -33.81 -8.89 -0.04
CA VAL A 197 -34.94 -8.37 0.76
C VAL A 197 -36.14 -7.95 -0.10
N THR A 198 -36.09 -8.06 -1.45
CA THR A 198 -37.19 -7.62 -2.33
C THR A 198 -37.86 -8.75 -3.12
N GLY A 199 -38.05 -9.92 -2.50
CA GLY A 199 -38.61 -11.06 -3.22
C GLY A 199 -39.24 -12.13 -2.35
N SER A 200 -40.17 -11.80 -1.45
CA SER A 200 -41.17 -12.73 -0.90
C SER A 200 -42.20 -12.02 -0.02
N ALA A 201 -43.34 -11.64 -0.60
CA ALA A 201 -44.67 -11.46 0.04
C ALA A 201 -45.59 -10.72 -0.95
N MET A 202 -46.79 -11.11 -1.33
CA MET A 202 -47.60 -12.31 -1.11
C MET A 202 -48.60 -12.37 -2.28
N ALA A 203 -48.83 -13.57 -2.82
CA ALA A 203 -50.05 -13.88 -3.55
C ALA A 203 -51.08 -14.43 -2.54
N SER A 204 -52.22 -13.76 -2.40
CA SER A 204 -53.49 -14.40 -2.03
C SER A 204 -54.64 -13.46 -2.31
N GLY A 205 -55.50 -13.87 -3.23
CA GLY A 205 -56.76 -13.19 -3.51
C GLY A 205 -57.78 -13.43 -2.40
N VAL A 206 -58.67 -12.45 -2.23
CA VAL A 206 -60.00 -12.64 -1.67
C VAL A 206 -60.97 -11.81 -2.50
N ALA A 207 -62.05 -12.46 -2.91
CA ALA A 207 -63.13 -11.90 -3.71
C ALA A 207 -64.19 -11.18 -2.87
N ARG A 208 -64.89 -10.24 -3.54
CA ARG A 208 -66.35 -9.98 -3.51
C ARG A 208 -66.95 -8.92 -2.55
N ALA A 209 -67.93 -8.21 -3.14
CA ALA A 209 -69.07 -7.42 -2.62
C ALA A 209 -68.79 -5.94 -2.34
N LYS A 210 -69.57 -4.95 -2.83
CA LYS A 210 -70.90 -4.90 -3.46
C LYS A 210 -70.86 -4.06 -4.74
#